data_AF-A0A914A6C2-F1
#
_entry.id   AF-A0A914A6C2-F1
#
_cell.length_a   1.000
_cell.length_b   1.000
_cell.length_c   1.000
_cell.angle_alpha   90.00
_cell.angle_beta   90.00
_cell.angle_gamma   90.00
#
_symmetry.space_group_name_H-M   'P 1'
#
loop_
_entity.id
_entity.type
_entity.pdbx_description
1 polymer ?
#
loop_
_entity_poly.entity_id
_entity_poly.type
_entity_poly.pdbx_seq_one_letter_code
_entity_poly.pdbx_strand_id
1 'polypeptide(L)'
;MDIVTLQETRLSSSGTLREKDFTFFCQGKPPEETKIHGVGFAVRNRLLGSIVPPTEGSERILKLQLHTAAGMAPTLASSAEAKDNFYEDLSSAVTEVPQQEPVFVLGDFNARVGADHSSWPSCLGQFGVGKMNENGQRLLELCCHHNLCITNTFFDTKPQHKVSWIHPRSKHWHQLDLVLTRRGGLGSVKLTRSFQSADCDTDHSLVGCKVKLQPQRFHRAKREGRPRIDTSKTRNPDKVEEFVKALENVLPGPPSNNTNVRWSHLRDTIYNAAMSIFGKRQNKSADWFEANAEEMLPLIKEKRQALSAYKNLPSAGNLQALRTARSRVQQSARHCANDYWLQLCSSIQTAANVGNVRGMYEGIKQAIGPTQNKSALLKSATGEVIKDRDQQMNRWMEHYSELYSRENLVSTEALDAVQRLPTMDNLDQEPTMEEVEKALDALSSGKAPGGDGIPPEVLKCGKGTLIKELHELLCQCWTEGSVPQDMRDANIITLYKK
;
A
#
# COMPACT_ATOMS: atom_id res chain seq x y z
N MET A 1 9.21 0.18 -10.60
CA MET A 1 9.99 -0.62 -9.64
C MET A 1 9.05 -1.11 -8.55
N ASP A 2 9.27 -2.32 -8.06
CA ASP A 2 8.44 -2.95 -7.03
C ASP A 2 9.12 -2.92 -5.65
N ILE A 3 10.45 -3.11 -5.65
CA ILE A 3 11.34 -2.96 -4.51
C ILE A 3 12.50 -2.10 -5.01
N VAL A 4 12.92 -1.13 -4.21
CA VAL A 4 14.07 -0.27 -4.46
C VAL A 4 14.96 -0.32 -3.24
N THR A 5 16.27 -0.49 -3.43
CA THR A 5 17.28 -0.37 -2.37
C THR A 5 17.91 1.00 -2.43
N LEU A 6 18.08 1.63 -1.28
CA LEU A 6 18.69 2.94 -1.11
C LEU A 6 19.96 2.78 -0.26
N GLN A 7 21.05 3.39 -0.70
CA GLN A 7 22.33 3.43 0.00
C GLN A 7 22.72 4.89 0.24
N GLU A 8 23.57 5.14 1.24
CA GLU A 8 23.93 6.47 1.73
C GLU A 8 22.73 7.37 2.07
N THR A 9 21.73 6.80 2.75
CA THR A 9 20.53 7.56 3.14
C THR A 9 20.85 8.69 4.13
N ARG A 10 21.92 8.53 4.93
CA ARG A 10 22.37 9.47 5.97
C ARG A 10 21.25 9.86 6.94
N LEU A 11 20.30 8.94 7.13
CA LEU A 11 19.26 9.03 8.15
C LEU A 11 19.80 8.43 9.45
N SER A 12 19.36 8.98 10.59
CA SER A 12 19.67 8.42 11.90
C SER A 12 18.65 7.37 12.30
N SER A 13 19.12 6.33 12.99
CA SER A 13 18.34 5.24 13.56
C SER A 13 17.59 4.37 12.54
N SER A 14 16.90 3.35 13.05
CA SER A 14 15.91 2.59 12.30
C SER A 14 14.62 3.40 12.13
N GLY A 15 14.02 3.39 10.95
CA GLY A 15 12.76 4.09 10.68
C GLY A 15 11.87 3.37 9.67
N THR A 16 10.57 3.62 9.77
CA THR A 16 9.60 3.19 8.75
C THR A 16 8.69 4.36 8.42
N LEU A 17 8.57 4.69 7.13
CA LEU A 17 7.72 5.74 6.60
C LEU A 17 6.81 5.16 5.52
N ARG A 18 5.50 5.22 5.73
CA ARG A 18 4.53 4.68 4.76
C ARG A 18 3.89 5.80 3.96
N GLU A 19 4.17 5.82 2.67
CA GLU A 19 3.57 6.71 1.68
C GLU A 19 2.43 6.00 0.94
N LYS A 20 1.75 6.70 0.02
CA LYS A 20 0.59 6.21 -0.73
C LYS A 20 0.85 4.91 -1.49
N ASP A 21 1.96 4.86 -2.24
CA ASP A 21 2.31 3.73 -3.10
C ASP A 21 3.45 2.86 -2.55
N PHE A 22 4.28 3.40 -1.67
CA PHE A 22 5.49 2.75 -1.16
C PHE A 22 5.59 2.87 0.36
N THR A 23 6.24 1.89 0.99
CA THR A 23 6.71 1.98 2.37
C THR A 23 8.23 1.95 2.37
N PHE A 24 8.82 2.96 3.00
CA PHE A 24 10.24 3.11 3.20
C PHE A 24 10.64 2.49 4.53
N PHE A 25 11.66 1.65 4.51
CA PHE A 25 12.36 1.15 5.69
C PHE A 25 13.78 1.69 5.63
N CYS A 26 14.27 2.28 6.70
CA CYS A 26 15.65 2.78 6.76
C CYS A 26 16.36 2.30 8.02
N GLN A 27 17.67 2.13 7.92
CA GLN A 27 18.57 1.84 9.00
C GLN A 27 19.80 2.75 8.87
N GLY A 28 20.15 3.43 9.95
CA GLY A 28 21.35 4.25 10.03
C GLY A 28 21.91 4.27 11.44
N LYS A 29 22.97 5.07 11.62
CA LYS A 29 23.65 5.19 12.92
C LYS A 29 22.78 5.81 14.01
N PRO A 30 23.07 5.55 15.29
CA PRO A 30 22.39 6.20 16.41
C PRO A 30 22.35 7.74 16.28
N PRO A 31 21.36 8.42 16.88
CA PRO A 31 21.20 9.87 16.74
C PRO A 31 22.39 10.68 17.27
N GLU A 32 23.13 10.11 18.22
CA GLU A 32 24.28 10.70 18.89
C GLU A 32 25.56 10.65 18.03
N GLU A 33 25.58 9.80 17.01
CA GLU A 33 26.68 9.69 16.08
C GLU A 33 26.47 10.54 14.83
N THR A 34 27.58 10.95 14.22
CA THR A 34 27.57 11.63 12.92
C THR A 34 26.84 10.75 11.90
N LYS A 35 25.89 11.36 11.16
CA LYS A 35 25.08 10.70 10.13
C LYS A 35 25.90 10.35 8.88
N ILE A 36 26.78 9.37 9.03
CA ILE A 36 27.55 8.73 7.96
C ILE A 36 26.91 7.38 7.63
N HIS A 37 26.93 6.99 6.35
CA HIS A 37 26.31 5.75 5.82
C HIS A 37 24.77 5.78 5.82
N GLY A 38 24.12 4.63 6.02
CA GLY A 38 22.68 4.46 6.02
C GLY A 38 22.17 3.70 4.80
N VAL A 39 21.27 2.76 5.03
CA VAL A 39 20.66 1.90 4.00
C VAL A 39 19.14 1.86 4.16
N GLY A 40 18.43 1.51 3.11
CA GLY A 40 16.97 1.40 3.16
C GLY A 40 16.34 0.66 2.00
N PHE A 41 15.06 0.34 2.17
CA PHE A 41 14.20 -0.20 1.13
C PHE A 41 13.00 0.70 0.90
N ALA A 42 12.61 0.92 -0.35
CA ALA A 42 11.28 1.37 -0.70
C ALA A 42 10.52 0.19 -1.33
N VAL A 43 9.47 -0.28 -0.66
CA VAL A 43 8.67 -1.44 -1.08
C VAL A 43 7.28 -0.99 -1.47
N ARG A 44 6.81 -1.40 -2.66
CA ARG A 44 5.45 -1.06 -3.10
C ARG A 44 4.43 -1.62 -2.11
N ASN A 45 3.46 -0.82 -1.69
CA ASN A 45 2.51 -1.15 -0.62
C ASN A 45 1.74 -2.46 -0.84
N ARG A 46 1.46 -2.82 -2.10
CA ARG A 46 0.80 -4.09 -2.47
C ARG A 46 1.61 -5.33 -2.09
N LEU A 47 2.93 -5.19 -1.93
CA LEU A 47 3.82 -6.29 -1.59
C LEU A 47 3.97 -6.48 -0.10
N LEU A 48 3.63 -5.51 0.75
CA LEU A 48 3.85 -5.55 2.21
C LEU A 48 3.33 -6.81 2.89
N GLY A 49 2.23 -7.39 2.40
CA GLY A 49 1.68 -8.65 2.95
C GLY A 49 2.51 -9.90 2.63
N SER A 50 3.50 -9.77 1.74
CA SER A 50 4.38 -10.85 1.29
C SER A 50 5.83 -10.66 1.78
N ILE A 51 6.05 -9.76 2.73
CA ILE A 51 7.38 -9.36 3.21
C ILE A 51 7.42 -9.47 4.72
N VAL A 52 8.55 -9.89 5.27
CA VAL A 52 8.87 -9.63 6.67
C VAL A 52 9.63 -8.30 6.72
N PRO A 53 9.12 -7.29 7.45
CA PRO A 53 9.82 -6.02 7.58
C PRO A 53 11.25 -6.22 8.11
N PRO A 54 12.21 -5.42 7.62
CA PRO A 54 13.58 -5.49 8.09
C PRO A 54 13.62 -5.03 9.56
N THR A 55 14.07 -5.89 10.46
CA THR A 55 14.07 -5.64 11.91
C THR A 55 15.48 -5.68 12.51
N GLU A 56 16.44 -6.31 11.83
CA GLU A 56 17.81 -6.48 12.27
C GLU A 56 18.77 -6.17 11.10
N GLY A 57 19.70 -5.24 11.33
CA GLY A 57 20.65 -4.77 10.31
C GLY A 57 21.56 -3.66 10.86
N SER A 58 22.68 -3.43 10.18
CA SER A 58 23.59 -2.31 10.47
C SER A 58 23.30 -1.11 9.58
N GLU A 59 23.98 0.01 9.81
CA GLU A 59 23.95 1.16 8.90
C GLU A 59 24.50 0.86 7.49
N ARG A 60 25.01 -0.35 7.28
CA ARG A 60 25.59 -0.85 6.03
C ARG A 60 24.83 -2.03 5.43
N ILE A 61 24.15 -2.84 6.22
CA ILE A 61 23.45 -4.04 5.73
C ILE A 61 22.03 -4.04 6.28
N LEU A 62 21.05 -4.13 5.37
CA LEU A 62 19.65 -4.25 5.73
C LEU A 62 19.03 -5.40 4.97
N LYS A 63 18.45 -6.34 5.71
CA LYS A 63 17.83 -7.55 5.15
C LYS A 63 16.32 -7.39 5.13
N LEU A 64 15.72 -7.43 3.94
CA LEU A 64 14.27 -7.37 3.77
C LEU A 64 13.78 -8.69 3.22
N GLN A 65 13.29 -9.56 4.10
CA GLN A 65 12.85 -10.89 3.69
C GLN A 65 11.57 -10.78 2.86
N LEU A 66 11.80 -10.75 1.56
CA LEU A 66 10.84 -10.85 0.47
C LEU A 66 11.44 -11.83 -0.53
N HIS A 67 12.10 -12.87 0.00
CA HIS A 67 13.20 -13.51 -0.69
C HIS A 67 14.23 -12.51 -1.31
N THR A 68 14.75 -11.49 -0.56
CA THR A 68 15.85 -10.55 -0.98
C THR A 68 16.66 -9.95 0.19
N ALA A 69 17.89 -9.43 -0.02
CA ALA A 69 18.74 -8.72 0.96
C ALA A 69 19.47 -7.52 0.31
N ALA A 70 19.85 -6.50 1.08
CA ALA A 70 20.60 -5.34 0.57
C ALA A 70 21.76 -4.96 1.50
N GLY A 71 22.83 -4.41 0.93
CA GLY A 71 23.98 -3.94 1.70
C GLY A 71 24.78 -2.88 0.95
N MET A 72 25.76 -2.30 1.64
CA MET A 72 26.69 -1.29 1.12
C MET A 72 28.08 -1.59 1.66
N ALA A 73 29.03 -1.81 0.77
CA ALA A 73 30.39 -2.24 1.14
C ALA A 73 31.30 -1.07 1.54
N PRO A 74 32.33 -1.33 2.37
CA PRO A 74 33.34 -0.33 2.71
C PRO A 74 34.15 0.12 1.50
N THR A 75 34.54 1.40 1.52
CA THR A 75 35.34 2.02 0.44
C THR A 75 36.77 1.50 0.44
N LEU A 76 37.49 1.67 -0.67
CA LEU A 76 38.89 1.22 -0.80
C LEU A 76 39.84 1.80 0.27
N ALA A 77 39.53 2.99 0.79
CA ALA A 77 40.31 3.66 1.83
C ALA A 77 40.03 3.16 3.26
N SER A 78 39.06 2.25 3.43
CA SER A 78 38.76 1.62 4.73
C SER A 78 39.87 0.65 5.15
N SER A 79 40.03 0.41 6.45
CA SER A 79 40.99 -0.58 6.97
C SER A 79 40.67 -1.99 6.44
N ALA A 80 41.69 -2.84 6.38
CA ALA A 80 41.50 -4.24 5.98
C ALA A 80 40.48 -4.94 6.90
N GLU A 81 40.60 -4.75 8.21
CA GLU A 81 39.67 -5.29 9.21
C GLU A 81 38.22 -4.88 8.96
N ALA A 82 37.96 -3.60 8.64
CA ALA A 82 36.60 -3.14 8.33
C ALA A 82 36.05 -3.74 7.03
N LYS A 83 36.92 -4.04 6.05
CA LYS A 83 36.54 -4.76 4.83
C LYS A 83 36.20 -6.21 5.15
N ASP A 84 37.03 -6.89 5.91
CA ASP A 84 36.88 -8.31 6.22
C ASP A 84 35.61 -8.54 7.06
N ASN A 85 35.38 -7.74 8.11
CA ASN A 85 34.15 -7.78 8.91
C ASN A 85 32.88 -7.63 8.04
N PHE A 86 32.89 -6.73 7.04
CA PHE A 86 31.75 -6.57 6.14
C PHE A 86 31.48 -7.82 5.29
N TYR A 87 32.52 -8.46 4.76
CA TYR A 87 32.35 -9.67 3.95
C TYR A 87 31.96 -10.87 4.81
N GLU A 88 32.37 -10.92 6.09
CA GLU A 88 31.92 -11.91 7.07
C GLU A 88 30.43 -11.72 7.43
N ASP A 89 30.00 -10.49 7.70
CA ASP A 89 28.59 -10.17 7.95
C ASP A 89 27.72 -10.54 6.74
N LEU A 90 28.18 -10.19 5.54
CA LEU A 90 27.49 -10.54 4.30
C LEU A 90 27.42 -12.06 4.09
N SER A 91 28.51 -12.77 4.39
CA SER A 91 28.56 -14.24 4.34
C SER A 91 27.53 -14.86 5.30
N SER A 92 27.46 -14.35 6.53
CA SER A 92 26.50 -14.79 7.55
C SER A 92 25.06 -14.55 7.09
N ALA A 93 24.76 -13.34 6.60
CA ALA A 93 23.43 -12.98 6.11
C ALA A 93 22.96 -13.85 4.93
N VAL A 94 23.86 -14.25 4.03
CA VAL A 94 23.57 -15.17 2.91
C VAL A 94 23.36 -16.60 3.41
N THR A 95 24.11 -17.03 4.41
CA THR A 95 24.05 -18.38 5.02
C THR A 95 22.75 -18.61 5.77
N GLU A 96 22.23 -17.59 6.46
CA GLU A 96 20.95 -17.65 7.17
C GLU A 96 19.74 -17.93 6.27
N VAL A 97 19.84 -17.64 4.95
CA VAL A 97 18.73 -17.86 4.03
C VAL A 97 18.74 -19.32 3.55
N PRO A 98 17.65 -20.09 3.71
CA PRO A 98 17.58 -21.48 3.26
C PRO A 98 17.96 -21.63 1.79
N GLN A 99 18.69 -22.68 1.43
CA GLN A 99 19.27 -22.85 0.09
C GLN A 99 18.20 -22.95 -1.02
N GLN A 100 16.99 -23.42 -0.70
CA GLN A 100 15.87 -23.54 -1.64
C GLN A 100 15.21 -22.19 -1.95
N GLU A 101 15.43 -21.16 -1.15
CA GLU A 101 14.85 -19.84 -1.37
C GLU A 101 15.66 -19.01 -2.38
N PRO A 102 15.01 -18.17 -3.21
CA PRO A 102 15.74 -17.22 -4.03
C PRO A 102 16.42 -16.17 -3.14
N VAL A 103 17.65 -15.82 -3.49
CA VAL A 103 18.41 -14.73 -2.86
C VAL A 103 18.80 -13.73 -3.92
N PHE A 104 18.57 -12.45 -3.62
CA PHE A 104 19.16 -11.35 -4.36
C PHE A 104 19.86 -10.44 -3.37
N VAL A 105 21.13 -10.13 -3.63
CA VAL A 105 21.88 -9.13 -2.87
C VAL A 105 22.11 -7.94 -3.77
N LEU A 106 21.65 -6.76 -3.35
CA LEU A 106 21.77 -5.53 -4.13
C LEU A 106 22.56 -4.49 -3.35
N GLY A 107 23.42 -3.75 -4.05
CA GLY A 107 24.09 -2.62 -3.44
C GLY A 107 25.29 -2.09 -4.21
N ASP A 108 25.84 -1.02 -3.65
CA ASP A 108 27.17 -0.54 -4.00
C ASP A 108 28.20 -1.37 -3.22
N PHE A 109 28.93 -2.21 -3.96
CA PHE A 109 29.96 -3.07 -3.38
C PHE A 109 31.34 -2.41 -3.33
N ASN A 110 31.49 -1.18 -3.84
CA ASN A 110 32.79 -0.55 -4.03
C ASN A 110 33.80 -1.49 -4.74
N ALA A 111 33.28 -2.44 -5.52
CA ALA A 111 33.97 -3.60 -6.05
C ALA A 111 33.90 -3.57 -7.57
N ARG A 112 35.06 -3.62 -8.21
CA ARG A 112 35.19 -3.82 -9.65
C ARG A 112 35.59 -5.27 -9.83
N VAL A 113 34.74 -6.08 -10.43
CA VAL A 113 35.00 -7.51 -10.64
C VAL A 113 35.68 -7.81 -11.98
N GLY A 114 35.68 -6.84 -12.90
CA GLY A 114 36.33 -6.96 -14.18
C GLY A 114 35.55 -7.79 -15.21
N ALA A 115 36.24 -8.18 -16.29
CA ALA A 115 35.69 -8.91 -17.42
C ALA A 115 36.23 -10.35 -17.57
N ASP A 116 37.09 -10.80 -16.64
CA ASP A 116 37.77 -12.09 -16.72
C ASP A 116 36.86 -13.25 -16.27
N HIS A 117 35.88 -13.57 -17.11
CA HIS A 117 34.96 -14.67 -16.87
C HIS A 117 35.63 -16.05 -17.00
N SER A 118 36.78 -16.16 -17.64
CA SER A 118 37.52 -17.42 -17.80
C SER A 118 38.06 -17.90 -16.45
N SER A 119 38.55 -16.98 -15.63
CA SER A 119 39.04 -17.28 -14.28
C SER A 119 37.90 -17.47 -13.25
N TRP A 120 36.71 -16.92 -13.52
CA TRP A 120 35.55 -16.94 -12.60
C TRP A 120 34.22 -17.38 -13.28
N PRO A 121 34.16 -18.54 -13.94
CA PRO A 121 33.04 -18.93 -14.81
C PRO A 121 31.73 -19.23 -14.04
N SER A 122 31.85 -19.56 -12.75
CA SER A 122 30.70 -19.77 -11.86
C SER A 122 30.01 -18.45 -11.49
N CYS A 123 30.76 -17.35 -11.40
CA CYS A 123 30.29 -16.09 -10.81
C CYS A 123 30.07 -14.99 -11.85
N LEU A 124 30.85 -14.96 -12.92
CA LEU A 124 30.79 -13.94 -13.98
C LEU A 124 30.23 -14.50 -15.29
N GLY A 125 29.53 -13.63 -16.00
CA GLY A 125 29.15 -13.82 -17.40
C GLY A 125 30.14 -13.13 -18.36
N GLN A 126 29.95 -13.39 -19.65
CA GLN A 126 30.87 -12.94 -20.72
C GLN A 126 30.89 -11.42 -20.94
N PHE A 127 29.97 -10.67 -20.33
CA PHE A 127 29.76 -9.25 -20.60
C PHE A 127 30.24 -8.33 -19.47
N GLY A 128 31.10 -8.84 -18.56
CA GLY A 128 31.77 -8.04 -17.53
C GLY A 128 32.61 -6.88 -18.10
N VAL A 129 32.94 -5.91 -17.25
CA VAL A 129 33.62 -4.66 -17.68
C VAL A 129 34.74 -4.25 -16.74
N GLY A 130 35.80 -3.66 -17.31
CA GLY A 130 36.91 -3.08 -16.56
C GLY A 130 37.90 -4.11 -15.99
N LYS A 131 38.71 -3.65 -15.03
CA LYS A 131 39.72 -4.45 -14.32
C LYS A 131 39.29 -4.69 -12.88
N MET A 132 39.63 -5.86 -12.37
CA MET A 132 39.35 -6.25 -10.99
C MET A 132 40.11 -5.36 -10.00
N ASN A 133 39.51 -5.01 -8.87
CA ASN A 133 40.18 -4.40 -7.72
C ASN A 133 40.14 -5.35 -6.49
N GLU A 134 40.81 -4.97 -5.40
CA GLU A 134 40.91 -5.77 -4.18
C GLU A 134 39.52 -6.17 -3.62
N ASN A 135 38.57 -5.23 -3.53
CA ASN A 135 37.19 -5.51 -3.13
C ASN A 135 36.47 -6.43 -4.13
N GLY A 136 36.79 -6.30 -5.43
CA GLY A 136 36.30 -7.18 -6.49
C GLY A 136 36.73 -8.61 -6.29
N GLN A 137 37.99 -8.83 -5.91
CA GLN A 137 38.50 -10.16 -5.59
C GLN A 137 37.78 -10.76 -4.37
N ARG A 138 37.71 -10.03 -3.24
CA ARG A 138 36.97 -10.48 -2.05
C ARG A 138 35.51 -10.83 -2.38
N LEU A 139 34.86 -10.01 -3.21
CA LEU A 139 33.49 -10.27 -3.63
C LEU A 139 33.38 -11.54 -4.50
N LEU A 140 34.31 -11.77 -5.42
CA LEU A 140 34.32 -12.98 -6.25
C LEU A 140 34.61 -14.24 -5.44
N GLU A 141 35.51 -14.18 -4.45
CA GLU A 141 35.78 -15.27 -3.52
C GLU A 141 34.51 -15.62 -2.71
N LEU A 142 33.80 -14.62 -2.18
CA LEU A 142 32.50 -14.81 -1.52
C LEU A 142 31.46 -15.41 -2.47
N CYS A 143 31.41 -14.93 -3.71
CA CYS A 143 30.48 -15.46 -4.72
C CYS A 143 30.78 -16.93 -5.04
N CYS A 144 32.05 -17.31 -5.13
CA CYS A 144 32.45 -18.70 -5.34
C CYS A 144 32.05 -19.58 -4.16
N HIS A 145 32.30 -19.11 -2.94
CA HIS A 145 31.97 -19.85 -1.72
C HIS A 145 30.45 -20.11 -1.60
N HIS A 146 29.61 -19.11 -1.89
CA HIS A 146 28.15 -19.19 -1.76
C HIS A 146 27.41 -19.53 -3.06
N ASN A 147 28.15 -19.88 -4.12
CA ASN A 147 27.61 -20.15 -5.46
C ASN A 147 26.67 -19.04 -5.98
N LEU A 148 27.12 -17.79 -5.83
CA LEU A 148 26.45 -16.58 -6.31
C LEU A 148 27.01 -16.15 -7.68
N CYS A 149 26.17 -15.44 -8.42
CA CYS A 149 26.49 -14.86 -9.72
C CYS A 149 26.18 -13.37 -9.74
N ILE A 150 27.04 -12.60 -10.41
CA ILE A 150 26.88 -11.17 -10.59
C ILE A 150 26.10 -10.92 -11.87
N THR A 151 24.79 -10.68 -11.73
CA THR A 151 23.85 -10.65 -12.86
C THR A 151 24.17 -9.55 -13.87
N ASN A 152 24.80 -8.46 -13.43
CA ASN A 152 25.27 -7.37 -14.29
C ASN A 152 26.18 -7.82 -15.45
N THR A 153 26.84 -8.98 -15.31
CA THR A 153 27.85 -9.48 -16.27
C THR A 153 27.30 -10.50 -17.28
N PHE A 154 26.02 -10.89 -17.15
CA PHE A 154 25.40 -11.93 -17.99
C PHE A 154 24.60 -11.42 -19.19
N PHE A 155 24.38 -10.10 -19.30
CA PHE A 155 23.55 -9.52 -20.35
C PHE A 155 24.35 -8.64 -21.30
N ASP A 156 24.20 -8.88 -22.60
CA ASP A 156 24.73 -7.98 -23.61
C ASP A 156 23.88 -6.71 -23.68
N THR A 157 24.48 -5.57 -23.35
CA THR A 157 23.82 -4.27 -23.30
C THR A 157 24.77 -3.20 -23.78
N LYS A 158 24.25 -2.02 -24.14
CA LYS A 158 25.08 -0.88 -24.53
C LYS A 158 26.07 -0.52 -23.39
N PRO A 159 27.30 -0.05 -23.67
CA PRO A 159 28.29 0.27 -22.64
C PRO A 159 27.77 1.18 -21.51
N GLN A 160 26.98 2.20 -21.87
CA GLN A 160 26.36 3.14 -20.93
C GLN A 160 25.36 2.46 -19.95
N HIS A 161 24.87 1.27 -20.26
CA HIS A 161 23.97 0.49 -19.39
C HIS A 161 24.73 -0.49 -18.49
N LYS A 162 26.05 -0.64 -18.64
CA LYS A 162 26.86 -1.55 -17.83
C LYS A 162 27.49 -0.86 -16.62
N VAL A 163 27.69 0.45 -16.68
CA VAL A 163 28.40 1.23 -15.67
C VAL A 163 27.44 2.07 -14.84
N SER A 164 27.75 2.21 -13.55
CA SER A 164 26.87 2.84 -12.57
C SER A 164 27.49 4.09 -11.92
N TRP A 165 28.81 4.20 -11.80
CA TRP A 165 29.46 5.32 -11.11
C TRP A 165 30.47 6.04 -11.99
N ILE A 166 30.61 7.36 -11.84
CA ILE A 166 31.61 8.17 -12.53
C ILE A 166 32.69 8.68 -11.57
N HIS A 167 33.95 8.35 -11.83
CA HIS A 167 35.05 8.78 -10.99
C HIS A 167 35.22 10.31 -11.03
N PRO A 168 35.26 11.03 -9.90
CA PRO A 168 35.14 12.48 -9.86
C PRO A 168 36.30 13.21 -10.54
N ARG A 169 37.52 12.65 -10.48
CA ARG A 169 38.73 13.24 -11.12
C ARG A 169 38.91 12.78 -12.57
N SER A 170 39.09 11.48 -12.80
CA SER A 170 39.33 10.91 -14.14
C SER A 170 38.12 10.95 -15.09
N LYS A 171 36.90 11.18 -14.60
CA LYS A 171 35.64 11.13 -15.38
C LYS A 171 35.39 9.78 -16.08
N HIS A 172 36.09 8.73 -15.64
CA HIS A 172 35.88 7.38 -16.14
C HIS A 172 34.72 6.70 -15.41
N TRP A 173 33.94 5.95 -16.16
CA TRP A 173 32.83 5.19 -15.63
C TRP A 173 33.27 3.81 -15.12
N HIS A 174 32.70 3.40 -14.00
CA HIS A 174 32.93 2.09 -13.38
C HIS A 174 31.61 1.41 -13.03
N GLN A 175 31.64 0.09 -12.95
CA GLN A 175 30.54 -0.74 -12.46
C GLN A 175 30.85 -1.08 -11.00
N LEU A 176 30.13 -0.46 -10.07
CA LEU A 176 30.28 -0.66 -8.61
C LEU A 176 28.99 -1.17 -7.97
N ASP A 177 27.85 -0.77 -8.54
CA ASP A 177 26.51 -1.18 -8.12
C ASP A 177 26.17 -2.52 -8.78
N LEU A 178 26.12 -3.57 -7.97
CA LEU A 178 25.97 -4.95 -8.44
C LEU A 178 24.69 -5.57 -7.89
N VAL A 179 24.14 -6.49 -8.67
CA VAL A 179 23.06 -7.38 -8.25
C VAL A 179 23.59 -8.81 -8.32
N LEU A 180 23.53 -9.48 -7.17
CA LEU A 180 23.96 -10.86 -7.01
C LEU A 180 22.75 -11.76 -6.85
N THR A 181 22.84 -12.99 -7.33
CA THR A 181 21.84 -14.03 -7.05
C THR A 181 22.49 -15.41 -7.02
N ARG A 182 21.84 -16.40 -6.41
CA ARG A 182 22.31 -17.79 -6.46
C ARG A 182 22.36 -18.28 -7.90
N ARG A 183 23.34 -19.12 -8.25
CA ARG A 183 23.50 -19.68 -9.60
C ARG A 183 22.22 -20.36 -10.10
N GLY A 184 21.55 -21.14 -9.25
CA GLY A 184 20.27 -21.78 -9.58
C GLY A 184 19.12 -20.78 -9.83
N GLY A 185 19.20 -19.58 -9.26
CA GLY A 185 18.22 -18.51 -9.45
C GLY A 185 18.44 -17.68 -10.72
N LEU A 186 19.59 -17.80 -11.38
CA LEU A 186 19.97 -16.95 -12.52
C LEU A 186 18.93 -16.99 -13.67
N GLY A 187 18.30 -18.15 -13.94
CA GLY A 187 17.28 -18.29 -14.98
C GLY A 187 16.00 -17.45 -14.76
N SER A 188 15.76 -17.01 -13.52
CA SER A 188 14.68 -16.09 -13.18
C SER A 188 14.99 -14.64 -13.58
N VAL A 189 16.27 -14.28 -13.72
CA VAL A 189 16.71 -12.93 -14.07
C VAL A 189 16.53 -12.71 -15.57
N LYS A 190 15.82 -11.65 -15.94
CA LYS A 190 15.51 -11.31 -17.34
C LYS A 190 16.40 -10.22 -17.90
N LEU A 191 16.81 -9.26 -17.07
CA LEU A 191 17.71 -8.20 -17.47
C LEU A 191 18.24 -7.48 -16.24
N THR A 192 19.55 -7.25 -16.19
CA THR A 192 20.18 -6.31 -15.25
C THR A 192 20.87 -5.21 -16.05
N ARG A 193 20.54 -3.95 -15.76
CA ARG A 193 21.16 -2.80 -16.44
C ARG A 193 21.12 -1.52 -15.61
N SER A 194 22.04 -0.62 -15.90
CA SER A 194 22.10 0.74 -15.36
C SER A 194 21.23 1.71 -16.18
N PHE A 195 20.66 2.70 -15.50
CA PHE A 195 19.80 3.73 -16.05
C PHE A 195 20.41 5.11 -15.79
N GLN A 196 21.35 5.52 -16.65
CA GLN A 196 22.00 6.83 -16.54
C GLN A 196 21.04 8.02 -16.73
N SER A 197 19.85 7.78 -17.31
CA SER A 197 18.78 8.77 -17.47
C SER A 197 17.88 8.90 -16.23
N ALA A 198 18.05 8.03 -15.23
CA ALA A 198 17.31 8.17 -13.97
C ALA A 198 17.75 9.46 -13.29
N ASP A 199 16.77 10.28 -12.91
CA ASP A 199 16.98 11.56 -12.24
C ASP A 199 17.16 11.33 -10.73
N CYS A 200 18.26 10.69 -10.39
CA CYS A 200 18.73 10.51 -9.02
C CYS A 200 19.87 11.51 -8.84
N ASP A 201 19.77 12.39 -7.83
CA ASP A 201 20.72 13.49 -7.63
C ASP A 201 22.04 13.01 -7.00
N THR A 202 22.70 12.06 -7.65
CA THR A 202 23.86 11.31 -7.19
C THR A 202 24.89 11.15 -8.33
N ASP A 203 26.14 10.86 -7.96
CA ASP A 203 27.21 10.41 -8.85
C ASP A 203 27.07 8.93 -9.28
N HIS A 204 26.09 8.22 -8.74
CA HIS A 204 25.67 6.89 -9.16
C HIS A 204 24.47 6.93 -10.11
N SER A 205 24.34 5.89 -10.92
CA SER A 205 23.20 5.64 -11.81
C SER A 205 22.39 4.47 -11.26
N LEU A 206 21.06 4.58 -11.32
CA LEU A 206 20.17 3.53 -10.87
C LEU A 206 20.45 2.22 -11.61
N VAL A 207 20.77 1.14 -10.88
CA VAL A 207 20.83 -0.22 -11.44
C VAL A 207 19.48 -0.91 -11.22
N GLY A 208 18.88 -1.38 -12.30
CA GLY A 208 17.62 -2.12 -12.27
C GLY A 208 17.81 -3.57 -12.67
N CYS A 209 17.26 -4.48 -11.87
CA CYS A 209 17.19 -5.90 -12.18
C CYS A 209 15.73 -6.33 -12.36
N LYS A 210 15.39 -6.88 -13.53
CA LYS A 210 14.08 -7.44 -13.82
C LYS A 210 14.11 -8.95 -13.56
N VAL A 211 13.30 -9.41 -12.62
CA VAL A 211 13.24 -10.81 -12.18
C VAL A 211 11.84 -11.37 -12.41
N LYS A 212 11.76 -12.62 -12.87
CA LYS A 212 10.52 -13.40 -12.94
C LYS A 212 10.47 -14.38 -11.78
N LEU A 213 9.75 -14.01 -10.72
CA LEU A 213 9.49 -14.90 -9.59
C LEU A 213 8.23 -15.73 -9.84
N GLN A 214 8.27 -17.03 -9.53
CA GLN A 214 7.09 -17.89 -9.51
C GLN A 214 6.72 -18.15 -8.04
N PRO A 215 5.60 -17.60 -7.53
CA PRO A 215 5.19 -17.86 -6.15
C PRO A 215 4.73 -19.31 -5.99
N GLN A 216 5.14 -19.97 -4.89
CA GLN A 216 4.70 -21.35 -4.59
C GLN A 216 3.25 -21.43 -4.11
N ARG A 217 2.68 -20.36 -3.56
CA ARG A 217 1.27 -20.28 -3.16
C ARG A 217 0.70 -18.90 -3.47
N PHE A 218 -0.40 -18.87 -4.21
CA PHE A 218 -1.25 -17.69 -4.28
C PHE A 218 -2.16 -17.69 -3.05
N HIS A 219 -1.92 -16.78 -2.10
CA HIS A 219 -3.01 -16.38 -1.23
C HIS A 219 -4.10 -15.81 -2.15
N ARG A 220 -5.29 -16.42 -2.14
CA ARG A 220 -6.42 -15.94 -2.94
C ARG A 220 -6.55 -14.44 -2.69
N ALA A 221 -6.37 -13.65 -3.74
CA ALA A 221 -6.63 -12.23 -3.69
C ALA A 221 -8.05 -12.05 -3.13
N LYS A 222 -8.18 -11.22 -2.10
CA LYS A 222 -9.49 -10.91 -1.53
C LYS A 222 -10.37 -10.46 -2.70
N ARG A 223 -11.52 -11.10 -2.90
CA ARG A 223 -12.49 -10.68 -3.93
C ARG A 223 -12.78 -9.20 -3.68
N GLU A 224 -12.60 -8.37 -4.70
CA GLU A 224 -12.95 -6.95 -4.58
C GLU A 224 -14.46 -6.86 -4.32
N GLY A 225 -14.83 -6.16 -3.25
CA GLY A 225 -16.23 -5.89 -2.95
C GLY A 225 -16.84 -4.94 -3.99
N ARG A 226 -18.17 -4.77 -3.93
CA ARG A 226 -18.89 -3.81 -4.78
C ARG A 226 -18.22 -2.41 -4.68
N PRO A 227 -17.94 -1.73 -5.81
CA PRO A 227 -17.46 -0.35 -5.79
C PRO A 227 -18.35 0.57 -4.94
N ARG A 228 -17.73 1.45 -4.15
CA ARG A 228 -18.50 2.39 -3.32
C ARG A 228 -19.00 3.57 -4.17
N ILE A 229 -20.27 3.91 -4.03
CA ILE A 229 -20.89 5.10 -4.65
C ILE A 229 -20.29 6.38 -4.03
N ASP A 230 -20.05 7.39 -4.85
CA ASP A 230 -19.58 8.70 -4.40
C ASP A 230 -20.72 9.57 -3.87
N THR A 231 -20.98 9.46 -2.56
CA THR A 231 -22.04 10.25 -1.90
C THR A 231 -21.75 11.74 -1.80
N SER A 232 -20.55 12.22 -2.18
CA SER A 232 -20.31 13.67 -2.23
C SER A 232 -21.13 14.36 -3.32
N LYS A 233 -21.45 13.62 -4.40
CA LYS A 233 -22.21 14.13 -5.55
C LYS A 233 -23.72 14.15 -5.33
N THR A 234 -24.24 13.51 -4.29
CA THR A 234 -25.66 13.59 -3.94
C THR A 234 -26.07 14.98 -3.44
N ARG A 235 -25.08 15.85 -3.16
CA ARG A 235 -25.30 17.26 -2.83
C ARG A 235 -25.54 18.14 -4.05
N ASN A 236 -25.28 17.64 -5.26
CA ASN A 236 -25.49 18.39 -6.50
C ASN A 236 -26.94 18.16 -6.98
N PRO A 237 -27.80 19.20 -7.01
CA PRO A 237 -29.19 19.06 -7.44
C PRO A 237 -29.37 18.48 -8.85
N ASP A 238 -28.54 18.89 -9.81
CA ASP A 238 -28.63 18.44 -11.21
C ASP A 238 -28.41 16.92 -11.32
N LYS A 239 -27.47 16.41 -10.51
CA LYS A 239 -27.17 14.98 -10.45
C LYS A 239 -28.27 14.19 -9.75
N VAL A 240 -28.94 14.80 -8.77
CA VAL A 240 -30.09 14.19 -8.11
C VAL A 240 -31.27 14.10 -9.08
N GLU A 241 -31.53 15.14 -9.87
CA GLU A 241 -32.60 15.12 -10.88
C GLU A 241 -32.32 14.08 -11.98
N GLU A 242 -31.07 14.00 -12.47
CA GLU A 242 -30.64 12.95 -13.41
C GLU A 242 -30.87 11.54 -12.82
N PHE A 243 -30.60 11.35 -11.53
CA PHE A 243 -30.80 10.09 -10.82
C PHE A 243 -32.27 9.72 -10.68
N VAL A 244 -33.12 10.67 -10.30
CA VAL A 244 -34.58 10.47 -10.21
C VAL A 244 -35.15 10.06 -11.57
N LYS A 245 -34.79 10.76 -12.65
CA LYS A 245 -35.23 10.41 -14.02
C LYS A 245 -34.76 9.02 -14.44
N ALA A 246 -33.53 8.64 -14.09
CA ALA A 246 -33.00 7.31 -14.39
C ALA A 246 -33.77 6.21 -13.65
N LEU A 247 -34.20 6.47 -12.41
CA LEU A 247 -35.03 5.55 -11.63
C LEU A 247 -36.44 5.41 -12.22
N GLU A 248 -37.11 6.51 -12.56
CA GLU A 248 -38.45 6.51 -13.14
C GLU A 248 -38.56 5.68 -14.42
N ASN A 249 -37.50 5.66 -15.24
CA ASN A 249 -37.46 4.90 -16.48
C ASN A 249 -37.30 3.39 -16.31
N VAL A 250 -36.77 2.93 -15.17
CA VAL A 250 -36.33 1.52 -14.97
C VAL A 250 -37.12 0.80 -13.89
N LEU A 251 -37.65 1.53 -12.90
CA LEU A 251 -38.41 0.97 -11.79
C LEU A 251 -39.74 0.28 -12.16
N PRO A 252 -40.45 0.61 -13.26
CA PRO A 252 -41.56 -0.20 -13.76
C PRO A 252 -41.07 -1.55 -14.31
N GLY A 253 -40.54 -2.40 -13.43
CA GLY A 253 -40.08 -3.74 -13.74
C GLY A 253 -41.24 -4.74 -13.82
N PRO A 254 -41.01 -5.93 -14.41
CA PRO A 254 -42.04 -6.96 -14.50
C PRO A 254 -42.48 -7.41 -13.09
N PRO A 255 -43.79 -7.60 -12.86
CA PRO A 255 -44.29 -8.08 -11.57
C PRO A 255 -43.69 -9.46 -11.27
N SER A 256 -43.09 -9.60 -10.09
CA SER A 256 -42.55 -10.85 -9.58
C SER A 256 -43.20 -11.16 -8.23
N ASN A 257 -43.80 -12.35 -8.12
CA ASN A 257 -44.36 -12.84 -6.86
C ASN A 257 -43.26 -13.33 -5.89
N ASN A 258 -41.99 -13.32 -6.29
CA ASN A 258 -40.88 -13.71 -5.42
C ASN A 258 -40.19 -12.47 -4.85
N THR A 259 -40.26 -12.31 -3.54
CA THR A 259 -39.67 -11.22 -2.74
C THR A 259 -38.16 -11.07 -2.96
N ASN A 260 -37.40 -12.16 -3.12
CA ASN A 260 -35.96 -12.09 -3.39
C ASN A 260 -35.65 -11.54 -4.79
N VAL A 261 -36.45 -11.91 -5.78
CA VAL A 261 -36.29 -11.44 -7.16
C VAL A 261 -36.67 -9.95 -7.24
N ARG A 262 -37.75 -9.56 -6.56
CA ARG A 262 -38.19 -8.16 -6.47
C ARG A 262 -37.14 -7.29 -5.80
N TRP A 263 -36.61 -7.71 -4.64
CA TRP A 263 -35.52 -7.00 -3.97
C TRP A 263 -34.25 -6.93 -4.84
N SER A 264 -33.85 -8.03 -5.48
CA SER A 264 -32.65 -8.03 -6.33
C SER A 264 -32.77 -7.04 -7.48
N HIS A 265 -33.93 -6.99 -8.13
CA HIS A 265 -34.20 -6.02 -9.19
C HIS A 265 -34.15 -4.58 -8.65
N LEU A 266 -34.88 -4.28 -7.58
CA LEU A 266 -34.91 -2.94 -6.98
C LEU A 266 -33.51 -2.48 -6.55
N ARG A 267 -32.78 -3.32 -5.82
CA ARG A 267 -31.42 -3.09 -5.35
C ARG A 267 -30.47 -2.81 -6.52
N ASP A 268 -30.47 -3.67 -7.54
CA ASP A 268 -29.52 -3.55 -8.64
C ASP A 268 -29.86 -2.33 -9.53
N THR A 269 -31.15 -2.01 -9.71
CA THR A 269 -31.60 -0.77 -10.37
C THR A 269 -31.10 0.47 -9.62
N ILE A 270 -31.33 0.56 -8.31
CA ILE A 270 -30.87 1.69 -7.48
C ILE A 270 -29.34 1.82 -7.56
N TYR A 271 -28.63 0.71 -7.33
CA TYR A 271 -27.17 0.71 -7.30
C TYR A 271 -26.57 1.10 -8.67
N ASN A 272 -27.08 0.54 -9.77
CA ASN A 272 -26.55 0.81 -11.10
C ASN A 272 -26.83 2.26 -11.54
N ALA A 273 -28.04 2.77 -11.29
CA ALA A 273 -28.37 4.17 -11.57
C ALA A 273 -27.47 5.12 -10.76
N ALA A 274 -27.32 4.86 -9.46
CA ALA A 274 -26.46 5.66 -8.59
C ALA A 274 -24.98 5.59 -9.00
N MET A 275 -24.49 4.41 -9.38
CA MET A 275 -23.11 4.24 -9.84
C MET A 275 -22.86 4.92 -11.19
N SER A 276 -23.83 4.91 -12.10
CA SER A 276 -23.73 5.60 -13.39
C SER A 276 -23.63 7.12 -13.20
N ILE A 277 -24.45 7.67 -12.31
CA ILE A 277 -24.66 9.12 -12.19
C ILE A 277 -23.72 9.76 -11.17
N PHE A 278 -23.65 9.19 -9.96
CA PHE A 278 -22.76 9.67 -8.90
C PHE A 278 -21.33 9.13 -9.09
N GLY A 279 -21.15 7.99 -9.75
CA GLY A 279 -19.84 7.42 -10.02
C GLY A 279 -19.21 6.72 -8.81
N LYS A 280 -18.07 6.09 -9.07
CA LYS A 280 -17.26 5.40 -8.07
C LYS A 280 -16.52 6.41 -7.18
N ARG A 281 -16.65 6.25 -5.86
CA ARG A 281 -15.88 6.99 -4.86
C ARG A 281 -14.39 6.81 -5.13
N GLN A 282 -13.70 7.91 -5.39
CA GLN A 282 -12.26 7.92 -5.56
C GLN A 282 -11.57 8.18 -4.21
N ASN A 283 -10.57 7.37 -3.88
CA ASN A 283 -9.68 7.65 -2.76
C ASN A 283 -8.66 8.71 -3.20
N LYS A 284 -9.06 9.98 -3.17
CA LYS A 284 -8.12 11.09 -3.33
C LYS A 284 -7.60 11.47 -1.95
N SER A 285 -6.58 10.75 -1.50
CA SER A 285 -5.63 11.31 -0.54
C SER A 285 -4.41 11.69 -1.36
N ALA A 286 -4.43 12.89 -1.93
CA ALA A 286 -3.24 13.45 -2.53
C ALA A 286 -2.24 13.69 -1.39
N ASP A 287 -1.06 13.09 -1.49
CA ASP A 287 0.05 13.48 -0.63
C ASP A 287 0.48 14.92 -0.96
N TRP A 288 1.39 15.48 -0.16
CA TRP A 288 1.84 16.85 -0.36
C TRP A 288 2.43 17.07 -1.77
N PHE A 289 2.99 16.03 -2.40
CA PHE A 289 3.59 16.16 -3.73
C PHE A 289 2.51 16.18 -4.82
N GLU A 290 1.55 15.26 -4.76
CA GLU A 290 0.41 15.22 -5.70
C GLU A 290 -0.42 16.51 -5.61
N ALA A 291 -0.63 17.04 -4.40
CA ALA A 291 -1.35 18.29 -4.19
C ALA A 291 -0.63 19.51 -4.83
N ASN A 292 0.69 19.44 -4.96
CA ASN A 292 1.53 20.50 -5.51
C ASN A 292 2.17 20.11 -6.86
N ALA A 293 1.61 19.11 -7.57
CA ALA A 293 2.22 18.56 -8.78
C ALA A 293 2.30 19.59 -9.91
N GLU A 294 1.33 20.49 -10.02
CA GLU A 294 1.31 21.55 -11.05
C GLU A 294 2.49 22.52 -10.89
N GLU A 295 2.91 22.82 -9.66
CA GLU A 295 4.08 23.63 -9.36
C GLU A 295 5.38 22.82 -9.48
N MET A 296 5.39 21.59 -8.95
CA MET A 296 6.60 20.78 -8.83
C MET A 296 7.08 20.15 -10.15
N LEU A 297 6.16 19.68 -11.00
CA LEU A 297 6.52 18.95 -12.22
C LEU A 297 7.31 19.80 -13.24
N PRO A 298 6.96 21.09 -13.50
CA PRO A 298 7.78 21.96 -14.33
C PRO A 298 9.21 22.13 -13.82
N LEU A 299 9.38 22.36 -12.51
CA LEU A 299 10.69 22.53 -11.88
C LEU A 299 11.55 21.26 -11.98
N ILE A 300 10.93 20.10 -11.76
CA ILE A 300 11.59 18.79 -11.93
C ILE A 300 12.01 18.59 -13.39
N LYS A 301 11.18 18.99 -14.36
CA LYS A 301 11.50 18.92 -15.78
C LYS A 301 12.69 19.82 -16.14
N GLU A 302 12.72 21.06 -15.65
CA GLU A 302 13.84 21.99 -15.83
C GLU A 302 15.14 21.39 -15.25
N LYS A 303 15.09 20.86 -14.01
CA LYS A 303 16.23 20.20 -13.37
C LYS A 303 16.74 19.02 -14.21
N ARG A 304 15.85 18.19 -14.75
CA ARG A 304 16.23 17.06 -15.64
C ARG A 304 16.90 17.53 -16.92
N GLN A 305 16.40 18.61 -17.52
CA GLN A 305 17.00 19.21 -18.72
C GLN A 305 18.41 19.76 -18.42
N ALA A 306 18.57 20.48 -17.31
CA ALA A 306 19.87 20.98 -16.87
C ALA A 306 20.87 19.85 -16.55
N LEU A 307 20.39 18.75 -15.95
CA LEU A 307 21.22 17.57 -15.68
C LEU A 307 21.68 16.91 -16.98
N SER A 308 20.77 16.77 -17.96
CA SER A 308 21.09 16.25 -19.29
C SER A 308 22.13 17.12 -20.00
N ALA A 309 21.94 18.44 -20.00
CA ALA A 309 22.89 19.39 -20.60
C ALA A 309 24.28 19.31 -19.96
N TYR A 310 24.34 19.23 -18.62
CA TYR A 310 25.61 19.05 -17.90
C TYR A 310 26.28 17.69 -18.20
N LYS A 311 25.51 16.60 -18.28
CA LYS A 311 26.02 15.27 -18.64
C LYS A 311 26.58 15.23 -20.06
N ASN A 312 25.93 15.90 -21.01
CA ASN A 312 26.36 15.97 -22.40
C ASN A 312 27.60 16.87 -22.59
N LEU A 313 27.62 18.02 -21.93
CA LEU A 313 28.74 18.97 -21.98
C LEU A 313 29.05 19.51 -20.58
N PRO A 314 30.00 18.88 -19.86
CA PRO A 314 30.41 19.37 -18.55
C PRO A 314 31.16 20.70 -18.67
N SER A 315 30.47 21.81 -18.34
CA SER A 315 31.04 23.16 -18.33
C SER A 315 30.69 23.89 -17.03
N ALA A 316 31.44 24.94 -16.69
CA ALA A 316 31.13 25.77 -15.52
C ALA A 316 29.72 26.38 -15.61
N GLY A 317 29.31 26.83 -16.80
CA GLY A 317 27.97 27.36 -17.06
C GLY A 317 26.87 26.32 -16.88
N ASN A 318 27.03 25.11 -17.44
CA ASN A 318 26.05 24.03 -17.29
C ASN A 318 25.97 23.53 -15.84
N LEU A 319 27.11 23.50 -15.13
CA LEU A 319 27.14 23.16 -13.71
C LEU A 319 26.39 24.22 -12.87
N GLN A 320 26.56 25.52 -13.19
CA GLN A 320 25.85 26.59 -12.51
C GLN A 320 24.35 26.54 -12.79
N ALA A 321 23.93 26.31 -14.04
CA ALA A 321 22.53 26.12 -14.40
C ALA A 321 21.89 24.93 -13.65
N LEU A 322 22.60 23.80 -13.58
CA LEU A 322 22.16 22.64 -12.79
C LEU A 322 22.04 22.95 -11.30
N ARG A 323 23.02 23.65 -10.70
CA ARG A 323 22.96 24.07 -9.30
C ARG A 323 21.78 24.99 -9.02
N THR A 324 21.50 25.94 -9.90
CA THR A 324 20.34 26.84 -9.79
C THR A 324 19.02 26.06 -9.87
N ALA A 325 18.87 25.17 -10.86
CA ALA A 325 17.67 24.35 -11.01
C ALA A 325 17.45 23.42 -9.80
N ARG A 326 18.53 22.82 -9.27
CA ARG A 326 18.49 22.02 -8.03
C ARG A 326 18.01 22.84 -6.83
N SER A 327 18.59 24.03 -6.64
CA SER A 327 18.22 24.92 -5.54
C SER A 327 16.74 25.31 -5.61
N ARG A 328 16.23 25.63 -6.82
CA ARG A 328 14.82 25.97 -7.04
C ARG A 328 13.89 24.81 -6.68
N VAL A 329 14.17 23.60 -7.17
CA VAL A 329 13.38 22.40 -6.84
C VAL A 329 13.40 22.14 -5.33
N GLN A 330 14.55 22.26 -4.68
CA GLN A 330 14.66 22.02 -3.23
C GLN A 330 13.89 23.06 -2.41
N GLN A 331 13.98 24.34 -2.79
CA GLN A 331 13.25 25.43 -2.11
C GLN A 331 11.74 25.27 -2.28
N SER A 332 11.26 25.06 -3.51
CA SER A 332 9.83 24.86 -3.79
C SER A 332 9.32 23.58 -3.12
N ALA A 333 10.07 22.46 -3.16
CA ALA A 333 9.67 21.24 -2.45
C ALA A 333 9.46 21.47 -0.95
N ARG A 334 10.37 22.21 -0.28
CA ARG A 334 10.23 22.54 1.14
C ARG A 334 9.04 23.45 1.39
N HIS A 335 8.85 24.45 0.53
CA HIS A 335 7.72 25.39 0.61
C HIS A 335 6.38 24.64 0.46
N CYS A 336 6.19 23.90 -0.64
CA CYS A 336 5.01 23.09 -0.90
C CYS A 336 4.71 22.08 0.22
N ALA A 337 5.73 21.39 0.73
CA ALA A 337 5.56 20.46 1.84
C ALA A 337 5.11 21.19 3.12
N ASN A 338 5.79 22.27 3.51
CA ASN A 338 5.44 23.03 4.71
C ASN A 338 4.04 23.61 4.63
N ASP A 339 3.70 24.26 3.51
CA ASP A 339 2.38 24.86 3.29
C ASP A 339 1.27 23.82 3.35
N TYR A 340 1.47 22.68 2.69
CA TYR A 340 0.52 21.57 2.74
C TYR A 340 0.27 21.09 4.17
N TRP A 341 1.34 20.85 4.94
CA TRP A 341 1.21 20.37 6.32
C TRP A 341 0.57 21.42 7.23
N LEU A 342 0.91 22.70 7.07
CA LEU A 342 0.30 23.80 7.83
C LEU A 342 -1.19 23.92 7.51
N GLN A 343 -1.58 23.86 6.24
CA GLN A 343 -2.97 23.88 5.81
C GLN A 343 -3.75 22.67 6.33
N LEU A 344 -3.16 21.48 6.27
CA LEU A 344 -3.79 20.26 6.77
C LEU A 344 -4.00 20.33 8.29
N CYS A 345 -2.99 20.76 9.06
CA CYS A 345 -3.11 20.97 10.50
C CYS A 345 -4.19 22.01 10.84
N SER A 346 -4.22 23.14 10.13
CA SER A 346 -5.25 24.19 10.30
C SER A 346 -6.66 23.66 10.01
N SER A 347 -6.81 22.85 8.96
CA SER A 347 -8.08 22.23 8.58
C SER A 347 -8.57 21.24 9.65
N ILE A 348 -7.66 20.41 10.20
CA ILE A 348 -7.95 19.48 11.29
C ILE A 348 -8.40 20.25 12.54
N GLN A 349 -7.68 21.31 12.91
CA GLN A 349 -8.01 22.13 14.08
C GLN A 349 -9.35 22.85 13.90
N THR A 350 -9.62 23.39 12.71
CA THR A 350 -10.90 24.02 12.40
C THR A 350 -12.05 23.02 12.54
N ALA A 351 -11.89 21.80 12.01
CA ALA A 351 -12.89 20.74 12.14
C ALA A 351 -13.15 20.37 13.61
N ALA A 352 -12.10 20.31 14.43
CA ALA A 352 -12.23 20.07 15.87
C ALA A 352 -13.00 21.21 16.57
N ASN A 353 -12.66 22.46 16.27
CA ASN A 353 -13.26 23.65 16.90
C ASN A 353 -14.76 23.78 16.62
N VAL A 354 -15.22 23.39 15.42
CA VAL A 354 -16.65 23.43 15.05
C VAL A 354 -17.43 22.16 15.43
N GLY A 355 -16.81 21.23 16.18
CA GLY A 355 -17.43 19.96 16.57
C GLY A 355 -17.60 18.96 15.42
N ASN A 356 -16.96 19.17 14.26
CA ASN A 356 -16.96 18.24 13.14
C ASN A 356 -15.94 17.11 13.38
N VAL A 357 -16.30 16.20 14.29
CA VAL A 357 -15.48 15.03 14.67
C VAL A 357 -15.09 14.19 13.45
N ARG A 358 -15.99 14.03 12.47
CA ARG A 358 -15.71 13.27 11.25
C ARG A 358 -14.61 13.91 10.41
N GLY A 359 -14.71 15.22 10.14
CA GLY A 359 -13.69 15.95 9.39
C GLY A 359 -12.33 15.93 10.07
N MET A 360 -12.31 16.04 11.40
CA MET A 360 -11.10 15.91 12.21
C MET A 360 -10.44 14.53 12.01
N TYR A 361 -11.20 13.44 12.14
CA TYR A 361 -10.67 12.08 11.94
C TYR A 361 -10.23 11.82 10.49
N GLU A 362 -10.96 12.33 9.50
CA GLU A 362 -10.57 12.23 8.08
C GLU A 362 -9.23 12.93 7.83
N GLY A 363 -9.03 14.14 8.38
CA GLY A 363 -7.76 14.87 8.28
C GLY A 363 -6.60 14.20 9.03
N ILE A 364 -6.84 13.67 10.23
CA ILE A 364 -5.84 12.88 10.97
C ILE A 364 -5.44 11.64 10.16
N LYS A 365 -6.41 10.96 9.55
CA LYS A 365 -6.15 9.78 8.72
C LYS A 365 -5.35 10.14 7.47
N GLN A 366 -5.59 11.30 6.88
CA GLN A 366 -4.79 11.84 5.79
C GLN A 366 -3.35 12.12 6.24
N ALA A 367 -3.16 12.72 7.42
CA ALA A 367 -1.85 13.04 7.95
C ALA A 367 -1.01 11.81 8.34
N ILE A 368 -1.62 10.82 8.99
CA ILE A 368 -0.95 9.56 9.38
C ILE A 368 -0.70 8.67 8.16
N GLY A 369 -1.47 8.87 7.09
CA GLY A 369 -1.38 8.06 5.89
C GLY A 369 -1.96 6.64 6.09
N PRO A 370 -1.58 5.68 5.24
CA PRO A 370 -2.15 4.34 5.25
C PRO A 370 -1.81 3.58 6.54
N THR A 371 -2.80 3.33 7.40
CA THR A 371 -2.60 2.53 8.62
C THR A 371 -2.55 1.03 8.30
N GLN A 372 -1.83 0.26 9.12
CA GLN A 372 -1.90 -1.20 9.07
C GLN A 372 -3.07 -1.68 9.94
N ASN A 373 -3.98 -2.44 9.35
CA ASN A 373 -4.98 -3.18 10.12
C ASN A 373 -4.27 -4.35 10.79
N LYS A 374 -3.90 -4.20 12.06
CA LYS A 374 -3.47 -5.34 12.88
C LYS A 374 -4.72 -6.12 13.24
N SER A 375 -4.83 -7.35 12.75
CA SER A 375 -5.81 -8.29 13.31
C SER A 375 -5.34 -8.62 14.71
N ALA A 376 -6.13 -8.25 15.71
CA ALA A 376 -5.82 -8.59 17.08
C ALA A 376 -5.84 -10.11 17.22
N LEU A 377 -4.84 -10.65 17.94
CA LEU A 377 -4.77 -12.06 18.24
C LEU A 377 -5.99 -12.44 19.09
N LEU A 378 -6.82 -13.34 18.57
CA LEU A 378 -8.03 -13.80 19.26
C LEU A 378 -7.65 -14.86 20.29
N LYS A 379 -8.30 -14.84 21.45
CA LYS A 379 -8.14 -15.89 22.46
C LYS A 379 -9.25 -16.93 22.36
N SER A 380 -8.92 -18.19 22.62
CA SER A 380 -9.90 -19.27 22.85
C SER A 380 -10.73 -18.99 24.11
N ALA A 381 -11.79 -19.77 24.31
CA ALA A 381 -12.55 -19.74 25.57
C ALA A 381 -11.66 -20.05 26.80
N THR A 382 -10.61 -20.85 26.61
CA THR A 382 -9.62 -21.23 27.64
C THR A 382 -8.50 -20.20 27.84
N GLY A 383 -8.45 -19.13 27.03
CA GLY A 383 -7.48 -18.05 27.15
C GLY A 383 -6.22 -18.19 26.28
N GLU A 384 -6.09 -19.25 25.49
CA GLU A 384 -4.97 -19.49 24.58
C GLU A 384 -5.06 -18.62 23.32
N VAL A 385 -3.91 -18.23 22.76
CA VAL A 385 -3.86 -17.35 21.60
C VAL A 385 -4.01 -18.14 20.29
N ILE A 386 -5.06 -17.85 19.53
CA ILE A 386 -5.35 -18.44 18.22
C ILE A 386 -4.69 -17.60 17.12
N LYS A 387 -3.71 -18.20 16.42
CA LYS A 387 -3.01 -17.57 15.28
C LYS A 387 -3.59 -17.96 13.93
N ASP A 388 -4.21 -19.13 13.83
CA ASP A 388 -4.80 -19.64 12.59
C ASP A 388 -6.12 -18.94 12.26
N ARG A 389 -6.30 -18.57 11.00
CA ARG A 389 -7.44 -17.75 10.56
C ARG A 389 -8.77 -18.52 10.57
N ASP A 390 -8.74 -19.80 10.21
CA ASP A 390 -9.95 -20.62 10.16
C ASP A 390 -10.39 -20.94 11.58
N GLN A 391 -9.45 -21.22 12.48
CA GLN A 391 -9.71 -21.35 13.92
C GLN A 391 -10.23 -20.04 14.53
N GLN A 392 -9.72 -18.88 14.13
CA GLN A 392 -10.26 -17.59 14.57
C GLN A 392 -11.71 -17.42 14.12
N MET A 393 -12.05 -17.81 12.89
CA MET A 393 -13.43 -17.75 12.39
C MET A 393 -14.35 -18.70 13.18
N ASN A 394 -13.90 -19.93 13.44
CA ASN A 394 -14.65 -20.88 14.26
C ASN A 394 -14.89 -20.34 15.68
N ARG A 395 -13.88 -19.70 16.29
CA ARG A 395 -14.03 -19.06 17.61
C ARG A 395 -15.05 -17.92 17.59
N TRP A 396 -15.12 -17.13 16.52
CA TRP A 396 -16.17 -16.12 16.37
C TRP A 396 -17.55 -16.74 16.23
N MET A 397 -17.70 -17.81 15.43
CA MET A 397 -18.96 -18.54 15.31
C MET A 397 -19.41 -19.07 16.68
N GLU A 398 -18.54 -19.75 17.41
CA GLU A 398 -18.80 -20.24 18.78
C GLU A 398 -19.28 -19.09 19.69
N HIS A 399 -18.53 -17.99 19.76
CA HIS A 399 -18.88 -16.86 20.64
C HIS A 399 -20.25 -16.26 20.33
N TYR A 400 -20.57 -16.03 19.05
CA TYR A 400 -21.86 -15.45 18.68
C TYR A 400 -23.00 -16.47 18.83
N SER A 401 -22.78 -17.74 18.52
CA SER A 401 -23.75 -18.80 18.78
C SER A 401 -24.07 -18.89 20.26
N GLU A 402 -23.08 -18.90 21.16
CA GLU A 402 -23.31 -18.87 22.61
C GLU A 402 -24.04 -17.60 23.04
N LEU A 403 -23.62 -16.42 22.56
CA LEU A 403 -24.22 -15.15 22.94
C LEU A 403 -25.72 -15.10 22.62
N TYR A 404 -26.11 -15.57 21.43
CA TYR A 404 -27.49 -15.52 20.95
C TYR A 404 -28.33 -16.76 21.31
N SER A 405 -27.71 -17.87 21.72
CA SER A 405 -28.44 -19.08 22.18
C SER A 405 -28.65 -19.14 23.70
N ARG A 406 -28.23 -18.11 24.45
CA ARG A 406 -28.46 -18.05 25.89
C ARG A 406 -29.94 -17.90 26.21
N GLU A 407 -30.55 -18.97 26.68
CA GLU A 407 -31.87 -18.93 27.30
C GLU A 407 -31.75 -18.33 28.71
N ASN A 408 -32.26 -17.11 28.88
CA ASN A 408 -32.37 -16.51 30.21
C ASN A 408 -33.57 -17.15 30.91
N LEU A 409 -33.32 -17.93 31.94
CA LEU A 409 -34.36 -18.44 32.83
C LEU A 409 -34.86 -17.28 33.69
N VAL A 410 -35.96 -16.67 33.27
CA VAL A 410 -36.67 -15.64 34.05
C VAL A 410 -37.69 -16.35 34.93
N SER A 411 -37.70 -16.06 36.23
CA SER A 411 -38.69 -16.66 37.13
C SER A 411 -40.09 -16.14 36.82
N THR A 412 -41.09 -17.01 36.93
CA THR A 412 -42.50 -16.66 36.74
C THR A 412 -42.94 -15.53 37.66
N GLU A 413 -42.42 -15.49 38.89
CA GLU A 413 -42.71 -14.43 39.86
C GLU A 413 -42.16 -13.07 39.38
N ALA A 414 -41.02 -13.05 38.70
CA ALA A 414 -40.46 -11.82 38.13
C ALA A 414 -41.26 -11.36 36.92
N LEU A 415 -41.75 -12.27 36.07
CA LEU A 415 -42.64 -11.96 34.95
C LEU A 415 -44.00 -11.43 35.42
N ASP A 416 -44.57 -12.04 36.47
CA ASP A 416 -45.85 -11.63 37.05
C ASP A 416 -45.75 -10.31 37.84
N ALA A 417 -44.56 -9.97 38.34
CA ALA A 417 -44.29 -8.67 38.95
C ALA A 417 -44.17 -7.52 37.92
N VAL A 418 -43.99 -7.82 36.63
CA VAL A 418 -44.00 -6.81 35.56
C VAL A 418 -45.44 -6.42 35.24
N GLN A 419 -45.75 -5.13 35.36
CA GLN A 419 -47.05 -4.61 34.96
C GLN A 419 -47.31 -4.89 33.48
N ARG A 420 -48.34 -5.69 33.18
CA ARG A 420 -48.76 -5.94 31.79
C ARG A 420 -49.30 -4.65 31.18
N LEU A 421 -48.63 -4.16 30.16
CA LEU A 421 -49.11 -3.05 29.34
C LEU A 421 -50.20 -3.54 28.37
N PRO A 422 -51.14 -2.68 27.96
CA PRO A 422 -52.09 -3.01 26.91
C PRO A 422 -51.38 -3.50 25.65
N THR A 423 -51.95 -4.51 24.99
CA THR A 423 -51.44 -4.99 23.70
C THR A 423 -51.62 -3.87 22.66
N MET A 424 -50.56 -3.60 21.90
CA MET A 424 -50.58 -2.60 20.83
C MET A 424 -50.96 -3.28 19.51
N ASP A 425 -52.25 -3.57 19.34
CA ASP A 425 -52.78 -4.27 18.15
C ASP A 425 -52.48 -3.54 16.83
N ASN A 426 -52.21 -2.23 16.90
CA ASN A 426 -51.80 -1.43 15.76
C ASN A 426 -50.40 -1.79 15.21
N LEU A 427 -49.55 -2.47 16.00
CA LEU A 427 -48.24 -2.95 15.52
C LEU A 427 -48.33 -4.22 14.67
N ASP A 428 -49.49 -4.88 14.62
CA ASP A 428 -49.73 -6.05 13.78
C ASP A 428 -50.26 -5.66 12.38
N GLN A 429 -50.51 -4.38 12.16
CA GLN A 429 -50.97 -3.85 10.87
C GLN A 429 -49.81 -3.78 9.87
N GLU A 430 -50.14 -3.91 8.58
CA GLU A 430 -49.15 -3.72 7.51
C GLU A 430 -48.51 -2.32 7.57
N PRO A 431 -47.20 -2.22 7.30
CA PRO A 431 -46.51 -0.93 7.26
C PRO A 431 -47.20 0.04 6.29
N THR A 432 -47.45 1.26 6.73
CA THR A 432 -48.04 2.32 5.89
C THR A 432 -46.98 3.02 5.04
N MET A 433 -47.38 3.64 3.92
CA MET A 433 -46.44 4.46 3.13
C MET A 433 -45.85 5.61 3.95
N GLU A 434 -46.64 6.22 4.87
CA GLU A 434 -46.17 7.30 5.75
C GLU A 434 -45.06 6.83 6.70
N GLU A 435 -45.14 5.59 7.20
CA GLU A 435 -44.09 5.01 8.04
C GLU A 435 -42.81 4.76 7.24
N VAL A 436 -42.92 4.28 6.01
CA VAL A 436 -41.78 4.10 5.11
C VAL A 436 -41.13 5.45 4.75
N GLU A 437 -41.95 6.46 4.46
CA GLU A 437 -41.51 7.85 4.25
C GLU A 437 -40.71 8.37 5.45
N LYS A 438 -41.30 8.26 6.64
CA LYS A 438 -40.69 8.72 7.89
C LYS A 438 -39.41 7.96 8.21
N ALA A 439 -39.35 6.65 7.93
CA ALA A 439 -38.15 5.84 8.07
C ALA A 439 -37.04 6.31 7.13
N LEU A 440 -37.36 6.61 5.86
CA LEU A 440 -36.40 7.15 4.89
C LEU A 440 -35.85 8.52 5.32
N ASP A 441 -36.69 9.40 5.86
CA ASP A 441 -36.25 10.71 6.37
C ASP A 441 -35.33 10.58 7.60
N ALA A 442 -35.66 9.65 8.49
CA ALA A 442 -34.89 9.36 9.70
C ALA A 442 -33.53 8.69 9.46
N LEU A 443 -33.26 8.19 8.24
CA LEU A 443 -31.97 7.58 7.92
C LEU A 443 -30.81 8.55 8.18
N SER A 444 -29.79 8.10 8.90
CA SER A 444 -28.60 8.95 9.15
C SER A 444 -27.68 8.97 7.92
N SER A 445 -27.37 10.16 7.40
CA SER A 445 -26.36 10.32 6.35
C SER A 445 -24.95 9.95 6.87
N GLY A 446 -24.09 9.46 5.99
CA GLY A 446 -22.71 9.12 6.30
C GLY A 446 -22.49 7.74 6.93
N LYS A 447 -23.54 6.91 7.02
CA LYS A 447 -23.42 5.52 7.46
C LYS A 447 -22.89 4.63 6.32
N ALA A 448 -22.26 3.52 6.69
CA ALA A 448 -21.79 2.56 5.71
C ALA A 448 -22.98 1.83 5.06
N PRO A 449 -22.96 1.58 3.74
CA PRO A 449 -23.97 0.75 3.10
C PRO A 449 -23.86 -0.71 3.57
N GLY A 450 -24.96 -1.45 3.44
CA GLY A 450 -25.02 -2.89 3.69
C GLY A 450 -24.34 -3.71 2.58
N GLY A 451 -24.70 -4.99 2.49
CA GLY A 451 -24.28 -5.87 1.37
C GLY A 451 -24.72 -5.35 0.00
N ASP A 452 -25.83 -4.60 -0.02
CA ASP A 452 -26.38 -3.94 -1.21
C ASP A 452 -25.45 -2.92 -1.88
N GLY A 453 -24.57 -2.28 -1.10
CA GLY A 453 -23.71 -1.20 -1.57
C GLY A 453 -24.42 0.15 -1.74
N ILE A 454 -25.64 0.33 -1.23
CA ILE A 454 -26.48 1.53 -1.37
C ILE A 454 -26.41 2.40 -0.09
N PRO A 455 -25.80 3.59 -0.14
CA PRO A 455 -25.76 4.49 1.01
C PRO A 455 -27.13 5.13 1.31
N PRO A 456 -27.40 5.51 2.58
CA PRO A 456 -28.61 6.23 2.96
C PRO A 456 -28.90 7.48 2.12
N GLU A 457 -27.86 8.21 1.71
CA GLU A 457 -28.00 9.42 0.89
C GLU A 457 -28.63 9.12 -0.47
N VAL A 458 -28.36 7.95 -1.05
CA VAL A 458 -28.94 7.55 -2.34
C VAL A 458 -30.44 7.30 -2.20
N LEU A 459 -30.85 6.61 -1.12
CA LEU A 459 -32.26 6.37 -0.81
C LEU A 459 -33.01 7.68 -0.56
N LYS A 460 -32.38 8.63 0.15
CA LYS A 460 -32.97 9.96 0.38
C LYS A 460 -33.15 10.76 -0.90
N CYS A 461 -32.16 10.75 -1.81
CA CYS A 461 -32.26 11.44 -3.09
C CYS A 461 -33.36 10.86 -3.99
N GLY A 462 -33.55 9.54 -3.97
CA GLY A 462 -34.56 8.84 -4.76
C GLY A 462 -35.92 8.68 -4.07
N LYS A 463 -36.11 9.27 -2.88
CA LYS A 463 -37.27 9.01 -2.00
C LYS A 463 -38.60 9.07 -2.73
N GLY A 464 -38.83 10.15 -3.49
CA GLY A 464 -40.10 10.38 -4.20
C GLY A 464 -40.45 9.29 -5.20
N THR A 465 -39.46 8.65 -5.82
CA THR A 465 -39.67 7.58 -6.80
C THR A 465 -39.63 6.19 -6.16
N LEU A 466 -38.83 6.01 -5.10
CA LEU A 466 -38.56 4.70 -4.49
C LEU A 466 -39.60 4.29 -3.45
N ILE A 467 -40.30 5.25 -2.84
CA ILE A 467 -41.19 4.99 -1.70
C ILE A 467 -42.24 3.92 -2.00
N LYS A 468 -42.88 3.99 -3.16
CA LYS A 468 -43.90 3.04 -3.57
C LYS A 468 -43.34 1.61 -3.71
N GLU A 469 -42.23 1.46 -4.40
CA GLU A 469 -41.60 0.14 -4.61
C GLU A 469 -41.07 -0.47 -3.31
N LEU A 470 -40.52 0.36 -2.42
CA LEU A 470 -40.08 -0.08 -1.09
C LEU A 470 -41.26 -0.48 -0.21
N HIS A 471 -42.36 0.29 -0.24
CA HIS A 471 -43.58 -0.01 0.51
C HIS A 471 -44.19 -1.34 0.06
N GLU A 472 -44.38 -1.54 -1.24
CA GLU A 472 -44.92 -2.79 -1.78
C GLU A 472 -44.04 -4.00 -1.45
N LEU A 473 -42.71 -3.86 -1.49
CA LEU A 473 -41.79 -4.91 -1.07
C LEU A 473 -41.91 -5.22 0.44
N LEU A 474 -42.02 -4.20 1.28
CA LEU A 474 -42.14 -4.37 2.74
C LEU A 474 -43.48 -4.99 3.14
N CYS A 475 -44.59 -4.59 2.52
CA CYS A 475 -45.88 -5.26 2.69
C CYS A 475 -45.79 -6.73 2.29
N GLN A 476 -45.16 -7.04 1.15
CA GLN A 476 -44.98 -8.43 0.73
C GLN A 476 -44.16 -9.24 1.76
N CYS A 477 -43.07 -8.67 2.29
CA CYS A 477 -42.29 -9.31 3.35
C CYS A 477 -43.11 -9.56 4.62
N TRP A 478 -43.99 -8.60 4.96
CA TRP A 478 -44.89 -8.67 6.12
C TRP A 478 -45.88 -9.82 5.97
N THR A 479 -46.62 -9.87 4.85
CA THR A 479 -47.63 -10.91 4.60
C THR A 479 -47.04 -12.30 4.46
N GLU A 480 -45.86 -12.43 3.82
CA GLU A 480 -45.19 -13.73 3.62
C GLU A 480 -44.42 -14.21 4.86
N GLY A 481 -44.20 -13.35 5.85
CA GLY A 481 -43.36 -13.66 7.02
C GLY A 481 -41.91 -13.96 6.64
N SER A 482 -41.44 -13.47 5.48
CA SER A 482 -40.11 -13.76 4.95
C SER A 482 -39.45 -12.50 4.39
N VAL A 483 -38.15 -12.34 4.66
CA VAL A 483 -37.36 -11.17 4.25
C VAL A 483 -36.19 -11.66 3.36
N PRO A 484 -35.84 -10.95 2.27
CA PRO A 484 -34.70 -11.30 1.44
C PRO A 484 -33.42 -11.53 2.24
N GLN A 485 -32.66 -12.57 1.89
CA GLN A 485 -31.46 -12.95 2.63
C GLN A 485 -30.44 -11.80 2.76
N ASP A 486 -30.27 -11.03 1.68
CA ASP A 486 -29.36 -9.89 1.62
C ASP A 486 -29.70 -8.77 2.63
N MET A 487 -30.98 -8.66 3.04
CA MET A 487 -31.41 -7.73 4.09
C MET A 487 -31.25 -8.32 5.51
N ARG A 488 -31.08 -9.65 5.63
CA ARG A 488 -30.83 -10.36 6.90
C ARG A 488 -29.34 -10.51 7.21
N ASP A 489 -28.49 -10.48 6.20
CA ASP A 489 -27.05 -10.68 6.35
C ASP A 489 -26.40 -9.48 7.07
N ALA A 490 -25.75 -9.75 8.20
CA ALA A 490 -25.03 -8.74 8.98
C ALA A 490 -23.51 -8.86 8.77
N ASN A 491 -22.87 -7.73 8.44
CA ASN A 491 -21.41 -7.65 8.41
C ASN A 491 -20.88 -7.24 9.79
N ILE A 492 -20.37 -8.21 10.54
CA ILE A 492 -19.78 -7.96 11.87
C ILE A 492 -18.32 -7.53 11.71
N ILE A 493 -18.00 -6.31 12.18
CA ILE A 493 -16.64 -5.80 12.25
C ILE A 493 -16.22 -5.72 13.72
N THR A 494 -15.30 -6.59 14.11
CA THR A 494 -14.79 -6.65 15.48
C THR A 494 -13.73 -5.56 15.68
N LEU A 495 -13.97 -4.68 16.64
CA LEU A 495 -13.01 -3.65 17.03
C LEU A 495 -12.26 -4.12 18.28
N TYR A 496 -10.94 -4.15 18.20
CA TYR A 496 -10.12 -4.44 19.36
C TYR A 496 -10.20 -3.28 20.35
N LYS A 497 -10.79 -3.53 21.52
CA LYS A 497 -10.78 -2.60 22.66
C LYS A 497 -9.58 -2.96 23.53
N LYS A 498 -8.66 -2.02 23.70
CA LYS A 498 -7.50 -2.14 24.59
C LYS A 498 -7.93 -2.16 26.05
#